data_AF-A0A538NQN1-F1
#
_entry.id   AF-A0A538NQN1-F1
#
_cell.length_a   1.000
_cell.length_b   1.000
_cell.length_c   1.000
_cell.angle_alpha   90.00
_cell.angle_beta   90.00
_cell.angle_gamma   90.00
#
_symmetry.space_group_name_H-M   'P 1'
#
loop_
_entity.id
_entity.type
_entity.pdbx_description
1 polymer ?
#
loop_
_entity_poly.entity_id
_entity_poly.type
_entity_poly.pdbx_seq_one_letter_code
_entity_poly.pdbx_strand_id
1 'polypeptide(L)'
;MCMETYYWFNQNRLLSHLLIAAAGTFIAAPSQVRNRSPWRLGLPRVQPTWIIRGFLLIPLALSWFALSPAARALLPPPPPDGGYLNFNTAEGDNALFNLTSGSYNTAIGASALFANTEGGNNTANGGNALVRNTTGSSNTANGAGALFANTTADENTAAGASALERNTTGSSNTANGAFALQFNRTGNNNMANGVNALRFNQGSQNTATGAMALQSNLANNNTANGFQALFSNTTGQDNTAAGAFALFSTTTGSGNTASGLGALSTNTSGFNNTAVGTRALQSATTANGNTATGSGALLNDNTGANNTANGLN
;
A
#
# COMPACT_ATOMS: atom_id res chain seq x y z
N MET A 1 -20.12 -14.24 -0.90
CA MET A 1 -20.91 -14.16 -2.15
C MET A 1 -22.09 -15.14 -2.08
N CYS A 2 -23.09 -14.89 -1.21
CA CYS A 2 -24.32 -15.72 -1.13
C CYS A 2 -25.45 -15.10 -0.27
N MET A 3 -25.62 -13.77 -0.26
CA MET A 3 -26.76 -13.14 0.44
C MET A 3 -27.55 -12.12 -0.39
N GLU A 4 -27.02 -11.64 -1.53
CA GLU A 4 -27.72 -10.62 -2.32
C GLU A 4 -28.63 -11.17 -3.42
N THR A 5 -28.49 -12.43 -3.84
CA THR A 5 -29.36 -13.03 -4.86
C THR A 5 -30.78 -13.34 -4.36
N TYR A 6 -30.99 -13.40 -3.04
CA TYR A 6 -32.31 -13.71 -2.46
C TYR A 6 -33.26 -12.50 -2.40
N TYR A 7 -32.75 -11.28 -2.31
CA TYR A 7 -33.59 -10.07 -2.26
C TYR A 7 -34.15 -9.67 -3.63
N TRP A 8 -33.46 -10.02 -4.72
CA TRP A 8 -33.88 -9.64 -6.08
C TRP A 8 -34.96 -10.58 -6.65
N PHE A 9 -34.96 -11.87 -6.27
CA PHE A 9 -35.96 -12.82 -6.76
C PHE A 9 -37.36 -12.64 -6.15
N ASN A 10 -37.46 -12.08 -4.94
CA ASN A 10 -38.75 -11.92 -4.24
C ASN A 10 -39.52 -10.66 -4.66
N GLN A 11 -38.84 -9.62 -5.16
CA GLN A 11 -39.52 -8.41 -5.68
C GLN A 11 -40.12 -8.60 -7.08
N ASN A 12 -39.53 -9.46 -7.92
CA ASN A 12 -40.08 -9.73 -9.26
C ASN A 12 -41.36 -10.57 -9.27
N ARG A 13 -41.60 -11.42 -8.25
CA ARG A 13 -42.88 -12.15 -8.12
C ARG A 13 -44.04 -11.22 -7.76
N LEU A 14 -43.82 -10.21 -6.92
CA LEU A 14 -44.83 -9.22 -6.54
C LEU A 14 -45.21 -8.27 -7.70
N LEU A 15 -44.28 -7.96 -8.60
CA LEU A 15 -44.53 -7.14 -9.79
C LEU A 15 -45.29 -7.88 -10.90
N SER A 16 -45.06 -9.19 -11.08
CA SER A 16 -45.76 -9.99 -12.09
C SER A 16 -47.26 -10.17 -11.81
N HIS A 17 -47.69 -10.10 -10.55
CA HIS A 17 -49.12 -10.19 -10.18
C HIS A 17 -49.88 -8.86 -10.30
N LEU A 18 -49.19 -7.72 -10.33
CA LEU A 18 -49.83 -6.40 -10.47
C LEU A 18 -50.07 -5.99 -11.93
N LEU A 19 -49.36 -6.59 -12.90
CA LEU A 19 -49.50 -6.28 -14.33
C LEU A 19 -50.57 -7.08 -15.07
N ILE A 20 -51.13 -8.14 -14.47
CA ILE A 20 -52.18 -8.97 -15.10
C ILE A 20 -53.60 -8.41 -14.88
N ALA A 21 -53.80 -7.45 -13.97
CA ALA A 21 -55.13 -6.92 -13.66
C ALA A 21 -55.67 -5.83 -14.63
N ALA A 22 -54.92 -5.46 -15.67
CA ALA A 22 -55.29 -4.39 -16.60
C ALA A 22 -55.67 -4.84 -18.03
N ALA A 23 -55.64 -6.14 -18.33
CA ALA A 23 -55.91 -6.67 -19.67
C ALA A 23 -56.91 -7.84 -19.62
N GLY A 24 -58.21 -7.54 -19.53
CA GLY A 24 -59.23 -8.58 -19.62
C GLY A 24 -60.65 -8.02 -19.67
N THR A 25 -61.17 -7.91 -20.90
CA THR A 25 -62.43 -8.49 -21.42
C THR A 25 -63.19 -7.54 -22.35
N PHE A 26 -62.91 -7.66 -23.64
CA PHE A 26 -63.82 -7.35 -24.74
C PHE A 26 -64.50 -8.67 -25.13
N ILE A 27 -65.79 -8.85 -24.86
CA ILE A 27 -66.62 -9.88 -25.52
C ILE A 27 -67.95 -9.21 -25.89
N ALA A 28 -68.17 -9.07 -27.19
CA ALA A 28 -69.45 -8.73 -27.79
C ALA A 28 -70.25 -10.02 -28.03
N ALA A 29 -71.57 -9.98 -27.82
CA ALA A 29 -72.55 -10.93 -28.38
C ALA A 29 -74.00 -10.37 -28.27
N PRO A 30 -74.95 -10.84 -29.10
CA PRO A 30 -75.84 -9.95 -29.86
C PRO A 30 -77.33 -9.89 -29.44
N SER A 31 -77.97 -8.81 -29.91
CA SER A 31 -79.37 -8.60 -30.32
C SER A 31 -80.53 -9.21 -29.52
N GLN A 32 -81.38 -8.34 -28.95
CA GLN A 32 -82.85 -8.42 -29.07
C GLN A 32 -83.46 -7.01 -29.05
N VAL A 33 -84.29 -6.75 -30.07
CA VAL A 33 -85.11 -5.55 -30.24
C VAL A 33 -86.24 -5.53 -29.20
N ARG A 34 -86.45 -4.39 -28.51
CA ARG A 34 -87.80 -3.95 -28.11
C ARG A 34 -87.83 -2.47 -27.71
N ASN A 35 -88.63 -1.70 -28.46
CA ASN A 35 -89.08 -0.33 -28.19
C ASN A 35 -89.65 -0.17 -26.77
N ARG A 36 -89.26 0.91 -26.07
CA ARG A 36 -90.15 1.76 -25.23
C ARG A 36 -89.43 3.06 -24.77
N SER A 37 -90.25 4.09 -24.62
CA SER A 37 -90.07 5.56 -24.47
C SER A 37 -89.32 6.05 -23.21
N PRO A 38 -88.96 7.36 -23.12
CA PRO A 38 -87.85 7.85 -22.32
C PRO A 38 -88.28 8.41 -20.95
N TRP A 39 -87.67 7.93 -19.86
CA TRP A 39 -87.67 8.63 -18.57
C TRP A 39 -86.29 8.50 -17.89
N ARG A 40 -85.67 9.67 -17.72
CA ARG A 40 -84.50 10.03 -16.89
C ARG A 40 -83.88 8.90 -16.05
N LEU A 41 -82.77 8.32 -16.51
CA LEU A 41 -81.80 7.64 -15.66
C LEU A 41 -80.70 8.63 -15.23
N GLY A 42 -80.47 8.72 -13.93
CA GLY A 42 -79.38 9.51 -13.35
C GLY A 42 -78.02 9.02 -13.86
N LEU A 43 -77.15 9.97 -14.20
CA LEU A 43 -75.77 9.72 -14.61
C LEU A 43 -75.03 8.96 -13.47
N PRO A 44 -74.32 7.85 -13.76
CA PRO A 44 -73.49 7.21 -12.75
C PRO A 44 -72.38 8.18 -12.32
N ARG A 45 -72.34 8.54 -11.04
CA ARG A 45 -71.22 9.25 -10.42
C ARG A 45 -70.00 8.33 -10.46
N VAL A 46 -69.13 8.49 -11.47
CA VAL A 46 -67.80 7.90 -11.47
C VAL A 46 -67.01 8.59 -10.35
N GLN A 47 -66.87 7.92 -9.22
CA GLN A 47 -65.98 8.35 -8.14
C GLN A 47 -64.54 8.36 -8.70
N PRO A 48 -63.86 9.51 -8.83
CA PRO A 48 -62.52 9.59 -9.43
C PRO A 48 -61.42 9.10 -8.46
N THR A 49 -61.75 8.20 -7.53
CA THR A 49 -60.85 7.77 -6.46
C THR A 49 -59.65 7.00 -7.00
N TRP A 50 -59.79 6.29 -8.11
CA TRP A 50 -58.71 5.58 -8.80
C TRP A 50 -57.81 6.51 -9.62
N ILE A 51 -58.37 7.56 -10.23
CA ILE A 51 -57.60 8.60 -10.92
C ILE A 51 -56.75 9.39 -9.92
N ILE A 52 -57.33 9.78 -8.77
CA ILE A 52 -56.62 10.53 -7.72
C ILE A 52 -55.52 9.68 -7.07
N ARG A 53 -55.78 8.38 -6.83
CA ARG A 53 -54.76 7.46 -6.27
C ARG A 53 -53.61 7.20 -7.24
N GLY A 54 -53.89 7.05 -8.54
CA GLY A 54 -52.83 6.96 -9.57
C GLY A 54 -51.99 8.24 -9.66
N PHE A 55 -52.64 9.41 -9.56
CA PHE A 55 -51.97 10.71 -9.64
C PHE A 55 -51.05 11.01 -8.44
N LEU A 56 -51.29 10.40 -7.27
CA LEU A 56 -50.45 10.58 -6.08
C LEU A 56 -49.31 9.56 -5.98
N LEU A 57 -49.51 8.35 -6.51
CA LEU A 57 -48.50 7.29 -6.44
C LEU A 57 -47.36 7.50 -7.44
N ILE A 58 -47.63 8.12 -8.60
CA ILE A 58 -46.60 8.39 -9.62
C ILE A 58 -45.56 9.42 -9.11
N PRO A 59 -45.94 10.60 -8.57
CA PRO A 59 -44.98 11.54 -8.00
C PRO A 59 -44.21 10.97 -6.80
N LEU A 60 -44.86 10.11 -6.00
CA LEU A 60 -44.23 9.47 -4.86
C LEU A 60 -43.19 8.42 -5.28
N ALA A 61 -43.48 7.64 -6.32
CA ALA A 61 -42.50 6.73 -6.91
C ALA A 61 -41.34 7.50 -7.55
N LEU A 62 -41.62 8.58 -8.28
CA LEU A 62 -40.60 9.45 -8.87
C LEU A 62 -39.75 10.13 -7.80
N SER A 63 -40.33 10.55 -6.68
CA SER A 63 -39.57 11.12 -5.56
C SER A 63 -38.72 10.06 -4.86
N TRP A 64 -39.17 8.82 -4.78
CA TRP A 64 -38.33 7.70 -4.31
C TRP A 64 -37.18 7.39 -5.26
N PHE A 65 -37.36 7.50 -6.58
CA PHE A 65 -36.24 7.40 -7.52
C PHE A 65 -35.27 8.60 -7.40
N ALA A 66 -35.80 9.80 -7.18
CA ALA A 66 -34.99 11.02 -6.99
C ALA A 66 -34.24 11.05 -5.65
N LEU A 67 -34.81 10.44 -4.60
CA LEU A 67 -34.23 10.32 -3.25
C LEU A 67 -33.48 9.00 -3.04
N SER A 68 -33.61 8.05 -3.96
CA SER A 68 -32.80 6.83 -3.92
C SER A 68 -31.33 7.24 -4.01
N PRO A 69 -30.45 6.67 -3.16
CA PRO A 69 -29.03 6.85 -3.34
C PRO A 69 -28.69 6.48 -4.78
N ALA A 70 -28.07 7.40 -5.53
CA ALA A 70 -27.65 7.10 -6.88
C ALA A 70 -26.85 5.79 -6.84
N ALA A 71 -27.28 4.79 -7.61
CA ALA A 71 -26.50 3.58 -7.78
C ALA A 71 -25.14 4.00 -8.34
N ARG A 72 -24.10 3.97 -7.49
CA ARG A 72 -22.75 4.35 -7.88
C ARG A 72 -22.12 3.20 -8.66
N ALA A 73 -22.56 3.02 -9.91
CA ALA A 73 -21.77 2.29 -10.90
C ALA A 73 -20.66 3.24 -11.38
N LEU A 74 -19.63 3.38 -10.54
CA LEU A 74 -18.47 4.20 -10.84
C LEU A 74 -17.46 3.33 -11.59
N LEU A 75 -17.82 2.94 -12.82
CA LEU A 75 -16.85 2.48 -13.80
C LEU A 75 -16.69 3.61 -14.81
N PRO A 76 -15.57 4.37 -14.86
CA PRO A 76 -15.15 4.81 -16.16
C PRO A 76 -14.87 3.52 -16.98
N PRO A 77 -15.23 3.48 -18.26
CA PRO A 77 -14.90 2.35 -19.12
C PRO A 77 -13.39 2.06 -18.98
N PRO A 78 -13.02 0.78 -18.82
CA PRO A 78 -13.74 -0.40 -19.26
C PRO A 78 -14.09 -1.40 -18.13
N PRO A 79 -14.92 -2.42 -18.45
CA PRO A 79 -15.30 -3.54 -17.55
C PRO A 79 -14.10 -4.38 -17.07
N PRO A 80 -14.32 -5.34 -16.14
CA PRO A 80 -13.29 -6.18 -15.52
C PRO A 80 -12.33 -6.93 -16.47
N ASP A 81 -12.60 -6.98 -17.77
CA ASP A 81 -11.80 -7.62 -18.82
C ASP A 81 -11.47 -6.72 -20.03
N GLY A 82 -11.90 -5.44 -20.01
CA GLY A 82 -11.51 -4.45 -21.00
C GLY A 82 -10.35 -3.60 -20.48
N GLY A 83 -9.34 -3.33 -21.31
CA GLY A 83 -8.11 -2.63 -20.90
C GLY A 83 -8.33 -1.15 -20.62
N TYR A 84 -7.95 -0.69 -19.41
CA TYR A 84 -8.15 0.71 -19.03
C TYR A 84 -7.40 1.66 -19.95
N LEU A 85 -7.95 2.87 -20.13
CA LEU A 85 -7.29 3.94 -20.91
C LEU A 85 -5.83 4.08 -20.48
N ASN A 86 -4.95 4.36 -21.44
CA ASN A 86 -3.51 4.46 -21.23
C ASN A 86 -2.84 3.18 -20.69
N PHE A 87 -3.37 2.01 -21.02
CA PHE A 87 -2.81 0.70 -20.67
C PHE A 87 -2.73 0.46 -19.14
N ASN A 88 -3.70 1.00 -18.40
CA ASN A 88 -3.81 0.74 -16.97
C ASN A 88 -4.57 -0.58 -16.68
N THR A 89 -4.43 -1.11 -15.47
CA THR A 89 -5.20 -2.24 -14.93
C THR A 89 -5.63 -1.89 -13.52
N ALA A 90 -6.91 -2.01 -13.20
CA ALA A 90 -7.45 -1.76 -11.86
C ALA A 90 -8.39 -2.90 -11.45
N GLU A 91 -8.18 -3.50 -10.28
CA GLU A 91 -9.04 -4.53 -9.71
C GLU A 91 -9.15 -4.33 -8.19
N GLY A 92 -10.34 -4.02 -7.70
CA GLY A 92 -10.61 -3.71 -6.29
C GLY A 92 -11.34 -2.39 -6.09
N ASP A 93 -12.04 -2.28 -4.95
CA ASP A 93 -12.79 -1.06 -4.61
C ASP A 93 -11.88 0.18 -4.58
N ASN A 94 -12.26 1.22 -5.31
CA ASN A 94 -11.53 2.49 -5.43
C ASN A 94 -10.07 2.37 -5.96
N ALA A 95 -9.71 1.29 -6.67
CA ALA A 95 -8.42 1.21 -7.36
C ALA A 95 -8.32 2.27 -8.49
N LEU A 96 -7.20 3.01 -8.56
CA LEU A 96 -6.96 4.10 -9.55
C LEU A 96 -8.04 5.20 -9.63
N PHE A 97 -8.79 5.45 -8.55
CA PHE A 97 -9.97 6.32 -8.57
C PHE A 97 -9.71 7.76 -9.05
N ASN A 98 -8.58 8.37 -8.69
CA ASN A 98 -8.25 9.76 -9.06
C ASN A 98 -7.36 9.91 -10.30
N LEU A 99 -7.18 8.84 -11.10
CA LEU A 99 -6.29 8.88 -12.28
C LEU A 99 -6.81 9.86 -13.34
N THR A 100 -5.95 10.81 -13.76
CA THR A 100 -6.29 11.82 -14.78
C THR A 100 -5.58 11.54 -16.11
N SER A 101 -4.25 11.39 -16.11
CA SER A 101 -3.43 11.24 -17.32
C SER A 101 -2.35 10.15 -17.24
N GLY A 102 -2.12 9.57 -16.06
CA GLY A 102 -1.12 8.52 -15.87
C GLY A 102 -1.37 7.27 -16.74
N SER A 103 -0.30 6.56 -17.05
CA SER A 103 -0.30 5.42 -17.99
C SER A 103 0.46 4.22 -17.43
N TYR A 104 0.14 3.01 -17.92
CA TYR A 104 0.84 1.77 -17.58
C TYR A 104 0.87 1.44 -16.07
N ASN A 105 -0.17 1.81 -15.33
CA ASN A 105 -0.29 1.48 -13.91
C ASN A 105 -1.10 0.19 -13.71
N THR A 106 -0.65 -0.67 -12.80
CA THR A 106 -1.39 -1.86 -12.32
C THR A 106 -1.78 -1.66 -10.86
N ALA A 107 -3.07 -1.70 -10.54
CA ALA A 107 -3.60 -1.52 -9.20
C ALA A 107 -4.53 -2.67 -8.82
N ILE A 108 -4.07 -3.57 -7.94
CA ILE A 108 -4.81 -4.75 -7.51
C ILE A 108 -4.95 -4.69 -5.98
N GLY A 109 -6.18 -4.57 -5.50
CA GLY A 109 -6.51 -4.43 -4.08
C GLY A 109 -7.31 -3.16 -3.77
N ALA A 110 -8.03 -3.19 -2.63
CA ALA A 110 -8.83 -2.05 -2.20
C ALA A 110 -7.96 -0.78 -2.04
N SER A 111 -8.37 0.31 -2.69
CA SER A 111 -7.69 1.61 -2.70
C SER A 111 -6.23 1.59 -3.20
N ALA A 112 -5.83 0.56 -3.96
CA ALA A 112 -4.51 0.55 -4.59
C ALA A 112 -4.40 1.74 -5.57
N LEU A 113 -3.34 2.55 -5.46
CA LEU A 113 -3.11 3.75 -6.28
C LEU A 113 -4.26 4.79 -6.27
N PHE A 114 -5.05 4.87 -5.20
CA PHE A 114 -6.23 5.74 -5.11
C PHE A 114 -5.99 7.20 -5.50
N ALA A 115 -4.90 7.81 -5.02
CA ALA A 115 -4.61 9.24 -5.22
C ALA A 115 -3.79 9.56 -6.48
N ASN A 116 -3.43 8.56 -7.29
CA ASN A 116 -2.54 8.78 -8.44
C ASN A 116 -3.25 9.59 -9.51
N THR A 117 -2.68 10.72 -9.92
CA THR A 117 -3.24 11.59 -10.96
C THR A 117 -2.48 11.44 -12.27
N GLU A 118 -1.18 11.68 -12.25
CA GLU A 118 -0.32 11.80 -13.44
C GLU A 118 0.79 10.74 -13.51
N GLY A 119 1.11 10.10 -12.38
CA GLY A 119 2.18 9.11 -12.29
C GLY A 119 1.95 7.89 -13.19
N GLY A 120 3.01 7.40 -13.83
CA GLY A 120 2.95 6.25 -14.73
C GLY A 120 3.87 5.10 -14.33
N ASN A 121 3.67 3.94 -14.93
CA ASN A 121 4.48 2.72 -14.72
C ASN A 121 4.51 2.25 -13.25
N ASN A 122 3.45 2.48 -12.48
CA ASN A 122 3.38 2.01 -11.10
C ASN A 122 2.67 0.65 -11.01
N THR A 123 3.21 -0.28 -10.21
CA THR A 123 2.55 -1.54 -9.87
C THR A 123 2.20 -1.54 -8.38
N ALA A 124 0.94 -1.71 -8.03
CA ALA A 124 0.43 -1.77 -6.67
C ALA A 124 -0.41 -3.04 -6.49
N ASN A 125 0.07 -3.98 -5.69
CA ASN A 125 -0.61 -5.23 -5.36
C ASN A 125 -0.75 -5.35 -3.83
N GLY A 126 -1.96 -5.13 -3.33
CA GLY A 126 -2.30 -5.14 -1.91
C GLY A 126 -3.24 -4.00 -1.53
N GLY A 127 -4.03 -4.20 -0.48
CA GLY A 127 -4.89 -3.15 0.06
C GLY A 127 -4.06 -1.94 0.51
N ASN A 128 -4.46 -0.75 0.07
CA ASN A 128 -3.78 0.53 0.31
C ASN A 128 -2.32 0.62 -0.18
N ALA A 129 -1.89 -0.25 -1.11
CA ALA A 129 -0.58 -0.11 -1.75
C ALA A 129 -0.54 1.17 -2.61
N LEU A 130 0.49 2.01 -2.46
CA LEU A 130 0.66 3.29 -3.18
C LEU A 130 -0.54 4.26 -3.08
N VAL A 131 -1.37 4.17 -2.04
CA VAL A 131 -2.66 4.89 -1.96
C VAL A 131 -2.54 6.42 -2.04
N ARG A 132 -1.43 7.01 -1.57
CA ARG A 132 -1.19 8.48 -1.61
C ARG A 132 -0.23 8.95 -2.71
N ASN A 133 0.16 8.08 -3.65
CA ASN A 133 0.98 8.49 -4.80
C ASN A 133 0.20 9.47 -5.64
N THR A 134 0.74 10.67 -5.92
CA THR A 134 0.08 11.67 -6.77
C THR A 134 0.72 11.72 -8.15
N THR A 135 2.04 11.92 -8.21
CA THR A 135 2.79 12.09 -9.47
C THR A 135 3.99 11.15 -9.61
N GLY A 136 4.34 10.39 -8.56
CA GLY A 136 5.46 9.45 -8.59
C GLY A 136 5.28 8.37 -9.65
N SER A 137 6.37 7.98 -10.31
CA SER A 137 6.38 7.02 -11.42
C SER A 137 7.37 5.88 -11.18
N SER A 138 7.17 4.78 -11.90
CA SER A 138 8.06 3.60 -11.86
C SER A 138 8.18 2.95 -10.47
N ASN A 139 7.14 3.03 -9.64
CA ASN A 139 7.14 2.41 -8.31
C ASN A 139 6.49 1.01 -8.33
N THR A 140 7.08 0.04 -7.65
CA THR A 140 6.50 -1.30 -7.44
C THR A 140 6.20 -1.50 -5.96
N ALA A 141 4.93 -1.74 -5.60
CA ALA A 141 4.46 -1.98 -4.24
C ALA A 141 3.70 -3.31 -4.19
N ASN A 142 4.26 -4.32 -3.54
CA ASN A 142 3.66 -5.63 -3.37
C ASN A 142 3.53 -5.96 -1.87
N GLY A 143 2.35 -5.75 -1.32
CA GLY A 143 2.04 -5.90 0.10
C GLY A 143 1.00 -4.89 0.59
N ALA A 144 0.25 -5.26 1.62
CA ALA A 144 -0.70 -4.33 2.24
C ALA A 144 0.04 -3.10 2.82
N GLY A 145 -0.38 -1.90 2.42
CA GLY A 145 0.24 -0.64 2.85
C GLY A 145 1.67 -0.40 2.34
N ALA A 146 2.17 -1.21 1.40
CA ALA A 146 3.47 -0.94 0.78
C ALA A 146 3.45 0.42 0.06
N LEU A 147 4.45 1.26 0.29
CA LEU A 147 4.55 2.63 -0.27
C LEU A 147 3.31 3.52 -0.01
N PHE A 148 2.59 3.30 1.10
CA PHE A 148 1.34 4.00 1.43
C PHE A 148 1.39 5.53 1.25
N ALA A 149 2.46 6.18 1.73
CA ALA A 149 2.63 7.64 1.72
C ALA A 149 3.68 8.17 0.70
N ASN A 150 3.95 7.43 -0.38
CA ASN A 150 4.70 7.95 -1.53
C ASN A 150 3.93 9.10 -2.16
N THR A 151 4.44 10.33 -2.23
CA THR A 151 3.70 11.44 -2.88
C THR A 151 4.22 11.70 -4.29
N THR A 152 5.52 11.94 -4.41
CA THR A 152 6.16 12.35 -5.67
C THR A 152 7.43 11.57 -5.98
N ALA A 153 7.75 10.53 -5.21
CA ALA A 153 9.01 9.82 -5.35
C ALA A 153 8.92 8.75 -6.44
N ASP A 154 10.04 8.52 -7.11
CA ASP A 154 10.14 7.67 -8.28
C ASP A 154 11.01 6.44 -8.00
N GLU A 155 10.82 5.39 -8.81
CA GLU A 155 11.72 4.22 -8.87
C GLU A 155 11.86 3.43 -7.56
N ASN A 156 10.84 3.41 -6.71
CA ASN A 156 10.89 2.63 -5.48
C ASN A 156 10.30 1.23 -5.66
N THR A 157 10.99 0.21 -5.15
CA THR A 157 10.49 -1.17 -5.08
C THR A 157 10.25 -1.54 -3.62
N ALA A 158 9.02 -1.90 -3.26
CA ALA A 158 8.60 -2.32 -1.93
C ALA A 158 7.88 -3.67 -2.03
N ALA A 159 8.45 -4.70 -1.42
CA ALA A 159 7.87 -6.04 -1.33
C ALA A 159 7.77 -6.44 0.15
N GLY A 160 6.55 -6.44 0.69
CA GLY A 160 6.28 -6.72 2.11
C GLY A 160 5.21 -5.79 2.68
N ALA A 161 4.54 -6.25 3.74
CA ALA A 161 3.56 -5.42 4.45
C ALA A 161 4.25 -4.17 5.04
N SER A 162 3.69 -2.99 4.77
CA SER A 162 4.23 -1.69 5.20
C SER A 162 5.70 -1.43 4.81
N ALA A 163 6.23 -2.10 3.78
CA ALA A 163 7.53 -1.76 3.23
C ALA A 163 7.48 -0.35 2.61
N LEU A 164 8.44 0.51 2.93
CA LEU A 164 8.47 1.92 2.50
C LEU A 164 7.19 2.74 2.80
N GLU A 165 6.41 2.36 3.83
CA GLU A 165 5.11 2.96 4.15
C GLU A 165 5.14 4.51 4.21
N ARG A 166 6.18 5.09 4.83
CA ARG A 166 6.35 6.54 4.99
C ARG A 166 7.55 7.09 4.22
N ASN A 167 7.62 6.78 2.93
CA ASN A 167 8.54 7.42 2.01
C ASN A 167 7.88 8.61 1.31
N THR A 168 8.23 9.87 1.60
CA THR A 168 7.53 11.01 0.95
C THR A 168 8.17 11.41 -0.38
N THR A 169 9.50 11.56 -0.40
CA THR A 169 10.25 12.07 -1.56
C THR A 169 11.51 11.27 -1.87
N GLY A 170 11.80 10.18 -1.16
CA GLY A 170 12.97 9.36 -1.40
C GLY A 170 12.82 8.50 -2.65
N SER A 171 13.75 8.59 -3.60
CA SER A 171 13.70 7.85 -4.86
C SER A 171 14.72 6.70 -4.91
N SER A 172 14.47 5.76 -5.82
CA SER A 172 15.39 4.65 -6.14
C SER A 172 15.71 3.75 -4.93
N ASN A 173 14.74 3.52 -4.03
CA ASN A 173 14.90 2.63 -2.88
C ASN A 173 14.34 1.23 -3.16
N THR A 174 15.00 0.20 -2.65
CA THR A 174 14.52 -1.20 -2.68
C THR A 174 14.31 -1.70 -1.25
N ALA A 175 13.07 -2.09 -0.92
CA ALA A 175 12.69 -2.63 0.37
C ALA A 175 12.01 -4.00 0.20
N ASN A 176 12.68 -5.07 0.63
CA ASN A 176 12.16 -6.43 0.64
C ASN A 176 12.08 -6.95 2.08
N GLY A 177 10.87 -7.15 2.59
CA GLY A 177 10.58 -7.57 3.95
C GLY A 177 9.52 -6.69 4.62
N ALA A 178 8.80 -7.27 5.58
CA ALA A 178 7.83 -6.49 6.36
C ALA A 178 8.53 -5.35 7.12
N PHE A 179 7.97 -4.14 7.01
CA PHE A 179 8.50 -2.91 7.63
C PHE A 179 9.93 -2.53 7.22
N ALA A 180 10.47 -3.10 6.13
CA ALA A 180 11.74 -2.65 5.56
C ALA A 180 11.60 -1.20 5.08
N LEU A 181 12.54 -0.32 5.45
CA LEU A 181 12.50 1.12 5.14
C LEU A 181 11.18 1.84 5.52
N GLN A 182 10.45 1.34 6.53
CA GLN A 182 9.11 1.85 6.89
C GLN A 182 9.07 3.38 7.06
N PHE A 183 10.10 3.96 7.66
CA PHE A 183 10.21 5.40 7.93
C PHE A 183 11.39 6.03 7.19
N ASN A 184 11.42 5.94 5.85
CA ASN A 184 12.42 6.56 4.99
C ASN A 184 11.92 7.86 4.32
N ARG A 185 11.82 8.98 5.05
CA ARG A 185 11.10 10.16 4.54
C ARG A 185 11.71 10.77 3.26
N THR A 186 13.04 10.87 3.20
CA THR A 186 13.79 11.59 2.15
C THR A 186 15.02 10.85 1.61
N GLY A 187 15.37 9.69 2.18
CA GLY A 187 16.58 8.96 1.80
C GLY A 187 16.47 8.35 0.40
N ASN A 188 17.53 8.47 -0.39
CA ASN A 188 17.60 7.93 -1.75
C ASN A 188 18.57 6.75 -1.83
N ASN A 189 18.37 5.89 -2.83
CA ASN A 189 19.32 4.81 -3.16
C ASN A 189 19.61 3.87 -1.99
N ASN A 190 18.61 3.54 -1.16
CA ASN A 190 18.77 2.58 -0.08
C ASN A 190 18.27 1.20 -0.49
N MET A 191 19.00 0.16 -0.10
CA MET A 191 18.61 -1.24 -0.27
C MET A 191 18.41 -1.90 1.10
N ALA A 192 17.20 -2.34 1.39
CA ALA A 192 16.82 -3.04 2.62
C ALA A 192 16.23 -4.41 2.29
N ASN A 193 16.92 -5.48 2.66
CA ASN A 193 16.50 -6.86 2.47
C ASN A 193 16.44 -7.58 3.83
N GLY A 194 15.25 -7.64 4.42
CA GLY A 194 15.01 -8.24 5.73
C GLY A 194 13.90 -7.52 6.49
N VAL A 195 13.27 -8.24 7.42
CA VAL A 195 12.24 -7.65 8.28
C VAL A 195 12.87 -6.54 9.14
N ASN A 196 12.25 -5.35 9.14
CA ASN A 196 12.74 -4.15 9.83
C ASN A 196 14.16 -3.69 9.41
N ALA A 197 14.70 -4.12 8.27
CA ALA A 197 15.96 -3.58 7.76
C ALA A 197 15.77 -2.09 7.41
N LEU A 198 16.70 -1.22 7.85
CA LEU A 198 16.62 0.24 7.65
C LEU A 198 15.30 0.87 8.10
N ARG A 199 14.62 0.31 9.12
CA ARG A 199 13.27 0.73 9.51
C ARG A 199 13.13 2.23 9.75
N PHE A 200 14.08 2.83 10.47
CA PHE A 200 14.13 4.25 10.76
C PHE A 200 15.33 4.87 10.06
N ASN A 201 15.19 5.12 8.75
CA ASN A 201 16.27 5.65 7.92
C ASN A 201 16.02 7.11 7.51
N GLN A 202 17.04 7.97 7.66
CA GLN A 202 17.02 9.33 7.10
C GLN A 202 18.16 9.59 6.10
N GLY A 203 19.11 8.66 6.00
CA GLY A 203 20.25 8.78 5.09
C GLY A 203 20.01 8.17 3.70
N SER A 204 21.01 8.29 2.85
CA SER A 204 21.02 7.76 1.49
C SER A 204 22.18 6.79 1.29
N GLN A 205 22.10 5.97 0.24
CA GLN A 205 23.17 5.06 -0.17
C GLN A 205 23.53 4.01 0.90
N ASN A 206 22.53 3.54 1.66
CA ASN A 206 22.72 2.48 2.65
C ASN A 206 22.26 1.13 2.12
N THR A 207 23.02 0.07 2.40
CA THR A 207 22.68 -1.32 2.07
C THR A 207 22.54 -2.11 3.37
N ALA A 208 21.37 -2.68 3.61
CA ALA A 208 21.08 -3.49 4.79
C ALA A 208 20.48 -4.84 4.37
N THR A 209 21.19 -5.92 4.60
CA THR A 209 20.74 -7.29 4.36
C THR A 209 20.75 -8.07 5.67
N GLY A 210 19.60 -8.59 6.07
CA GLY A 210 19.39 -9.25 7.36
C GLY A 210 18.30 -8.57 8.19
N ALA A 211 17.63 -9.35 9.05
CA ALA A 211 16.60 -8.78 9.91
C ALA A 211 17.21 -7.76 10.88
N MET A 212 16.57 -6.58 10.96
CA MET A 212 16.99 -5.45 11.79
C MET A 212 18.41 -4.92 11.51
N ALA A 213 19.00 -5.22 10.35
CA ALA A 213 20.24 -4.57 9.92
C ALA A 213 20.00 -3.06 9.71
N LEU A 214 20.89 -2.20 10.23
CA LEU A 214 20.76 -0.73 10.19
C LEU A 214 19.38 -0.22 10.66
N GLN A 215 18.76 -0.86 11.66
CA GLN A 215 17.38 -0.55 12.04
C GLN A 215 17.14 0.95 12.32
N SER A 216 18.09 1.61 12.97
CA SER A 216 18.09 3.06 13.19
C SER A 216 19.31 3.66 12.51
N ASN A 217 19.10 4.43 11.43
CA ASN A 217 20.17 5.03 10.64
C ASN A 217 19.85 6.45 10.17
N LEU A 218 20.63 7.45 10.62
CA LEU A 218 20.48 8.84 10.13
C LEU A 218 21.62 9.24 9.17
N ALA A 219 22.49 8.31 8.82
CA ALA A 219 23.73 8.56 8.08
C ALA A 219 23.74 7.91 6.69
N ASN A 220 24.72 8.30 5.89
CA ASN A 220 24.89 7.81 4.53
C ASN A 220 25.96 6.72 4.45
N ASN A 221 25.96 5.98 3.34
CA ASN A 221 27.05 5.09 2.92
C ASN A 221 27.36 3.93 3.88
N ASN A 222 26.37 3.41 4.59
CA ASN A 222 26.60 2.25 5.47
C ASN A 222 26.18 0.95 4.78
N THR A 223 27.03 -0.08 4.91
CA THR A 223 26.74 -1.44 4.45
C THR A 223 26.65 -2.37 5.65
N ALA A 224 25.50 -3.02 5.85
CA ALA A 224 25.25 -3.98 6.91
C ALA A 224 24.72 -5.29 6.33
N ASN A 225 25.44 -6.38 6.53
CA ASN A 225 25.07 -7.72 6.10
C ASN A 225 25.12 -8.68 7.30
N GLY A 226 23.96 -8.98 7.88
CA GLY A 226 23.83 -9.86 9.03
C GLY A 226 22.67 -9.46 9.94
N PHE A 227 22.24 -10.38 10.79
CA PHE A 227 21.24 -10.10 11.82
C PHE A 227 21.76 -9.01 12.77
N GLN A 228 21.01 -7.91 12.88
CA GLN A 228 21.36 -6.75 13.73
C GLN A 228 22.77 -6.18 13.49
N ALA A 229 23.32 -6.30 12.27
CA ALA A 229 24.52 -5.58 11.89
C ALA A 229 24.24 -4.06 11.86
N LEU A 230 25.12 -3.23 12.44
CA LEU A 230 24.96 -1.77 12.56
C LEU A 230 23.60 -1.33 13.15
N PHE A 231 23.07 -2.08 14.11
CA PHE A 231 21.71 -1.92 14.61
C PHE A 231 21.35 -0.49 15.09
N SER A 232 22.28 0.21 15.75
CA SER A 232 22.03 1.53 16.38
C SER A 232 22.77 2.72 15.74
N ASN A 233 23.21 2.62 14.48
CA ASN A 233 24.03 3.64 13.81
C ASN A 233 23.34 5.00 13.65
N THR A 234 23.50 5.95 14.56
CA THR A 234 22.82 7.25 14.44
C THR A 234 23.43 8.11 13.35
N THR A 235 24.67 8.57 13.49
CA THR A 235 25.32 9.52 12.55
C THR A 235 26.61 9.00 11.92
N GLY A 236 27.05 7.79 12.26
CA GLY A 236 28.27 7.17 11.70
C GLY A 236 28.15 6.91 10.20
N GLN A 237 29.15 7.31 9.43
CA GLN A 237 29.18 7.16 7.96
C GLN A 237 30.24 6.16 7.53
N ASP A 238 30.09 5.64 6.30
CA ASP A 238 31.09 4.79 5.65
C ASP A 238 31.49 3.54 6.46
N ASN A 239 30.53 2.99 7.23
CA ASN A 239 30.76 1.75 7.98
C ASN A 239 30.36 0.52 7.16
N THR A 240 31.20 -0.51 7.23
CA THR A 240 30.93 -1.83 6.64
C THR A 240 30.86 -2.88 7.74
N ALA A 241 29.70 -3.50 7.93
CA ALA A 241 29.47 -4.57 8.89
C ALA A 241 29.02 -5.84 8.16
N ALA A 242 29.77 -6.92 8.29
CA ALA A 242 29.46 -8.24 7.74
C ALA A 242 29.53 -9.29 8.85
N GLY A 243 28.38 -9.80 9.27
CA GLY A 243 28.24 -10.74 10.39
C GLY A 243 27.13 -10.31 11.33
N ALA A 244 26.56 -11.27 12.06
CA ALA A 244 25.58 -10.95 13.08
C ALA A 244 26.22 -10.09 14.18
N PHE A 245 25.53 -9.04 14.61
CA PHE A 245 25.97 -8.10 15.64
C PHE A 245 27.30 -7.38 15.36
N ALA A 246 27.80 -7.40 14.12
CA ALA A 246 28.94 -6.58 13.73
C ALA A 246 28.58 -5.09 13.83
N LEU A 247 29.42 -4.28 14.50
CA LEU A 247 29.17 -2.86 14.77
C LEU A 247 27.81 -2.56 15.42
N PHE A 248 27.30 -3.47 16.25
CA PHE A 248 25.96 -3.40 16.83
C PHE A 248 25.63 -2.05 17.52
N SER A 249 26.55 -1.51 18.31
CA SER A 249 26.35 -0.30 19.13
C SER A 249 26.95 0.99 18.55
N THR A 250 27.35 1.02 17.27
CA THR A 250 27.91 2.25 16.67
C THR A 250 26.86 3.34 16.67
N THR A 251 27.22 4.54 17.14
CA THR A 251 26.36 5.73 17.13
C THR A 251 26.95 6.78 16.19
N THR A 252 28.17 7.23 16.45
CA THR A 252 28.84 8.30 15.68
C THR A 252 30.13 7.86 14.98
N GLY A 253 30.62 6.65 15.26
CA GLY A 253 31.85 6.14 14.65
C GLY A 253 31.73 5.98 13.14
N SER A 254 32.75 6.42 12.40
CA SER A 254 32.78 6.39 10.93
C SER A 254 33.99 5.63 10.39
N GLY A 255 33.88 5.13 9.16
CA GLY A 255 34.98 4.46 8.46
C GLY A 255 35.39 3.13 9.09
N ASN A 256 34.51 2.46 9.83
CA ASN A 256 34.83 1.18 10.45
C ASN A 256 34.47 0.01 9.53
N THR A 257 35.35 -0.98 9.44
CA THR A 257 35.11 -2.26 8.76
C THR A 257 35.10 -3.37 9.80
N ALA A 258 33.96 -4.05 9.95
CA ALA A 258 33.78 -5.18 10.85
C ALA A 258 33.28 -6.40 10.06
N SER A 259 34.06 -7.48 10.05
CA SER A 259 33.72 -8.73 9.38
C SER A 259 33.88 -9.89 10.35
N GLY A 260 32.78 -10.47 10.81
CA GLY A 260 32.74 -11.53 11.80
C GLY A 260 31.61 -11.36 12.82
N LEU A 261 31.24 -12.46 13.48
CA LEU A 261 30.23 -12.43 14.55
C LEU A 261 30.71 -11.52 15.70
N GLY A 262 29.97 -10.44 15.96
CA GLY A 262 30.26 -9.49 17.04
C GLY A 262 31.58 -8.72 16.90
N ALA A 263 32.14 -8.61 15.69
CA ALA A 263 33.29 -7.75 15.44
C ALA A 263 32.92 -6.27 15.70
N LEU A 264 33.74 -5.55 16.46
CA LEU A 264 33.49 -4.15 16.88
C LEU A 264 32.11 -3.92 17.54
N SER A 265 31.52 -4.92 18.21
CA SER A 265 30.12 -4.85 18.63
C SER A 265 29.82 -3.70 19.60
N THR A 266 30.77 -3.27 20.43
CA THR A 266 30.57 -2.17 21.40
C THR A 266 31.17 -0.84 20.95
N ASN A 267 31.64 -0.72 19.71
CA ASN A 267 32.15 0.55 19.20
C ASN A 267 31.03 1.57 19.15
N THR A 268 31.15 2.69 19.87
CA THR A 268 30.16 3.76 19.91
C THR A 268 30.60 4.93 19.03
N SER A 269 31.82 5.43 19.20
CA SER A 269 32.34 6.63 18.50
C SER A 269 33.72 6.45 17.86
N GLY A 270 34.32 5.26 17.98
CA GLY A 270 35.62 4.97 17.37
C GLY A 270 35.56 5.01 15.85
N PHE A 271 36.63 5.48 15.22
CA PHE A 271 36.73 5.65 13.76
C PHE A 271 37.91 4.89 13.16
N ASN A 272 37.79 4.57 11.86
CA ASN A 272 38.84 3.94 11.06
C ASN A 272 39.37 2.62 11.63
N ASN A 273 38.54 1.82 12.29
CA ASN A 273 38.94 0.50 12.77
C ASN A 273 38.62 -0.59 11.75
N THR A 274 39.53 -1.55 11.59
CA THR A 274 39.32 -2.77 10.79
C THR A 274 39.35 -3.97 11.72
N ALA A 275 38.23 -4.69 11.85
CA ALA A 275 38.08 -5.89 12.66
C ALA A 275 37.61 -7.05 11.78
N VAL A 276 38.47 -8.04 11.54
CA VAL A 276 38.16 -9.22 10.75
C VAL A 276 38.36 -10.46 11.60
N GLY A 277 37.28 -11.11 11.99
CA GLY A 277 37.27 -12.27 12.89
C GLY A 277 36.14 -12.17 13.91
N THR A 278 35.73 -13.33 14.44
CA THR A 278 34.74 -13.39 15.52
C THR A 278 35.24 -12.59 16.72
N ARG A 279 34.45 -11.59 17.16
CA ARG A 279 34.77 -10.72 18.31
C ARG A 279 36.11 -9.99 18.22
N ALA A 280 36.65 -9.77 17.03
CA ALA A 280 37.79 -8.86 16.86
C ALA A 280 37.39 -7.44 17.31
N LEU A 281 38.23 -6.79 18.12
CA LEU A 281 37.98 -5.46 18.72
C LEU A 281 36.63 -5.35 19.44
N GLN A 282 36.15 -6.43 20.08
CA GLN A 282 34.80 -6.46 20.64
C GLN A 282 34.52 -5.32 21.62
N SER A 283 35.48 -5.00 22.51
CA SER A 283 35.36 -3.99 23.56
C SER A 283 35.86 -2.60 23.18
N ALA A 284 36.22 -2.37 21.91
CA ALA A 284 36.69 -1.07 21.43
C ALA A 284 35.55 -0.08 21.38
N THR A 285 35.37 0.75 22.41
CA THR A 285 34.27 1.71 22.51
C THR A 285 34.56 3.02 21.77
N THR A 286 35.76 3.57 21.96
CA THR A 286 36.22 4.85 21.37
C THR A 286 37.60 4.73 20.70
N ALA A 287 38.09 3.50 20.55
CA ALA A 287 39.37 3.16 19.95
C ALA A 287 39.41 3.61 18.47
N ASN A 288 40.57 4.06 17.98
CA ASN A 288 40.68 4.63 16.63
C ASN A 288 41.85 4.05 15.84
N GLY A 289 41.66 3.81 14.54
CA GLY A 289 42.76 3.42 13.66
C GLY A 289 43.34 2.04 13.94
N ASN A 290 42.60 1.14 14.59
CA ASN A 290 43.11 -0.19 14.93
C ASN A 290 42.81 -1.20 13.82
N THR A 291 43.75 -2.11 13.57
CA THR A 291 43.57 -3.27 12.67
C THR A 291 43.70 -4.56 13.46
N ALA A 292 42.61 -5.30 13.59
CA ALA A 292 42.54 -6.60 14.26
C ALA A 292 42.10 -7.67 13.27
N THR A 293 42.96 -8.65 13.04
CA THR A 293 42.69 -9.79 12.14
C THR A 293 42.86 -11.09 12.91
N GLY A 294 41.81 -11.92 12.93
CA GLY A 294 41.72 -13.16 13.72
C GLY A 294 40.69 -13.09 14.85
N SER A 295 40.25 -14.26 15.32
CA SER A 295 39.24 -14.34 16.38
C SER A 295 39.79 -13.79 17.70
N GLY A 296 39.06 -12.87 18.34
CA GLY A 296 39.48 -12.26 19.61
C GLY A 296 40.70 -11.32 19.52
N ALA A 297 41.19 -11.01 18.31
CA ALA A 297 42.28 -10.05 18.15
C ALA A 297 41.87 -8.68 18.73
N LEU A 298 42.71 -8.13 19.62
CA LEU A 298 42.44 -6.90 20.38
C LEU A 298 41.09 -6.89 21.13
N LEU A 299 40.60 -8.05 21.60
CA LEU A 299 39.30 -8.18 22.28
C LEU A 299 39.03 -7.10 23.32
N ASN A 300 40.00 -6.85 24.20
CA ASN A 300 39.90 -5.96 25.36
C ASN A 300 40.46 -4.55 25.11
N ASP A 301 40.78 -4.20 23.86
CA ASP A 301 41.29 -2.87 23.55
C ASP A 301 40.15 -1.86 23.59
N ASN A 302 40.02 -1.11 24.68
CA ASN A 302 38.91 -0.20 24.91
C ASN A 302 39.11 1.18 24.24
N THR A 303 40.35 1.69 24.28
CA THR A 303 40.71 3.06 23.85
C THR A 303 42.05 3.15 23.14
N GLY A 304 42.73 2.04 22.89
CA GLY A 304 43.99 2.01 22.14
C GLY A 304 43.80 2.57 20.74
N ALA A 305 44.87 3.12 20.18
CA ALA A 305 44.82 3.70 18.85
C ALA A 305 46.04 3.26 18.05
N ASN A 306 45.83 3.08 16.74
CA ASN A 306 46.86 2.68 15.77
C ASN A 306 47.54 1.34 16.10
N ASN A 307 46.81 0.43 16.75
CA ASN A 307 47.29 -0.92 17.02
C ASN A 307 47.08 -1.82 15.80
N THR A 308 48.01 -2.76 15.56
CA THR A 308 47.83 -3.85 14.60
C THR A 308 48.03 -5.18 15.29
N ALA A 309 47.03 -6.06 15.22
CA ALA A 309 47.10 -7.43 15.69
C ALA A 309 46.66 -8.41 14.60
N ASN A 310 47.42 -9.49 14.46
CA ASN A 310 47.13 -10.59 13.56
C ASN A 310 47.30 -11.91 14.30
N GLY A 311 46.25 -12.74 14.32
CA GLY A 311 46.25 -14.05 14.95
C GLY A 311 45.03 -14.32 15.83
N LEU A 312 44.97 -15.53 16.37
CA LEU A 312 43.97 -15.94 17.35
C LEU A 312 44.43 -15.51 18.74
N ASN A 313 43.52 -14.95 19.54
CA ASN A 313 43.70 -14.75 20.99
C ASN A 313 42.80 -15.70 21.77
#